data_AF-A0A7C3DPH6-F1
#
_entry.id   AF-A0A7C3DPH6-F1
#
_cell.length_a   1.000
_cell.length_b   1.000
_cell.length_c   1.000
_cell.angle_alpha   90.00
_cell.angle_beta   90.00
_cell.angle_gamma   90.00
#
_symmetry.space_group_name_H-M   'P 1'
#
loop_
_entity.id
_entity.type
_entity.pdbx_description
1 polymer ?
#
loop_
_entity_poly.entity_id
_entity_poly.type
_entity_poly.pdbx_seq_one_letter_code
_entity_poly.pdbx_strand_id
1 'polypeptide(L)'
;MKKYFADYAAQTMGVSAGQLLAVVKLLNEGNTVPFISRYRKEATGNMDEVKVFAAEKLLKQYNELEERKQTVLQTIEEQGKLTEELRKRIGEICDMTALEDLYLPYKPKRRTRAMTARENGLEPLALLILQQKPFHIETEAEKWICEAYPSAEEVIQGACDIIAEMISEDAGVREALRRLYVRSAVIASKAAKGKEEEGANYRDYFNYSEPLFRCKSHRLMAVLRGEKEGFLKVKISVDEDQAVEIITRKYV
;
A
#
# COMPACT_ATOMS: atom_id res chain seq x y z
N MET A 1 -13.34 19.48 8.85
CA MET A 1 -12.85 18.90 7.58
C MET A 1 -12.00 19.95 6.87
N LYS A 2 -10.75 19.62 6.53
CA LYS A 2 -9.85 20.53 5.81
C LYS A 2 -10.33 20.72 4.36
N LYS A 3 -10.11 21.91 3.79
CA LYS A 3 -10.61 22.31 2.45
C LYS A 3 -10.18 21.33 1.35
N TYR A 4 -8.93 20.88 1.37
CA TYR A 4 -8.42 19.94 0.36
C TYR A 4 -9.19 18.61 0.32
N PHE A 5 -9.65 18.11 1.46
CA PHE A 5 -10.39 16.84 1.51
C PHE A 5 -11.82 17.04 1.03
N ALA A 6 -12.43 18.18 1.36
CA ALA A 6 -13.75 18.52 0.83
C ALA A 6 -13.73 18.61 -0.70
N ASP A 7 -12.68 19.19 -1.28
CA ASP A 7 -12.50 19.27 -2.74
C ASP A 7 -12.27 17.88 -3.36
N TYR A 8 -11.42 17.04 -2.75
CA TYR A 8 -11.19 15.66 -3.17
C TYR A 8 -12.46 14.80 -3.13
N ALA A 9 -13.21 14.86 -2.02
CA ALA A 9 -14.44 14.11 -1.82
C ALA A 9 -15.56 14.62 -2.75
N ALA A 10 -15.66 15.93 -2.96
CA ALA A 10 -16.59 16.55 -3.91
C ALA A 10 -16.34 16.05 -5.34
N GLN A 11 -15.08 16.01 -5.78
CA GLN A 11 -14.70 15.51 -7.09
C GLN A 11 -15.00 14.02 -7.25
N THR A 12 -14.69 13.22 -6.23
CA THR A 12 -14.92 11.76 -6.23
C THR A 12 -16.41 11.42 -6.32
N MET A 13 -17.27 12.22 -5.68
CA MET A 13 -18.72 12.02 -5.66
C MET A 13 -19.47 12.72 -6.80
N GLY A 14 -18.82 13.62 -7.54
CA GLY A 14 -19.49 14.48 -8.52
C GLY A 14 -20.52 15.43 -7.90
N VAL A 15 -20.20 16.01 -6.73
CA VAL A 15 -21.06 16.97 -6.00
C VAL A 15 -20.28 18.25 -5.71
N SER A 16 -20.95 19.34 -5.37
CA SER A 16 -20.24 20.56 -4.96
C SER A 16 -19.70 20.42 -3.53
N ALA A 17 -18.56 21.06 -3.24
CA ALA A 17 -18.00 21.12 -1.90
C ALA A 17 -19.00 21.71 -0.87
N GLY A 18 -19.83 22.67 -1.29
CA GLY A 18 -20.89 23.24 -0.45
C GLY A 18 -21.95 22.21 -0.03
N GLN A 19 -22.42 21.37 -0.96
CA GLN A 19 -23.38 20.31 -0.64
C GLN A 19 -22.77 19.26 0.30
N LEU A 20 -21.50 18.89 0.07
CA LEU A 20 -20.80 17.96 0.95
C LEU A 20 -20.65 18.52 2.36
N LEU A 21 -20.25 19.78 2.50
CA LEU A 21 -20.12 20.44 3.80
C LEU A 21 -21.45 20.53 4.55
N ALA A 22 -22.56 20.77 3.84
CA ALA A 22 -23.89 20.77 4.44
C ALA A 22 -24.28 19.39 4.99
N VAL A 23 -24.04 18.32 4.23
CA VAL A 23 -24.26 16.94 4.70
C VAL A 23 -23.39 16.62 5.91
N VAL A 24 -22.09 16.95 5.85
CA VAL A 24 -21.14 16.72 6.95
C VAL A 24 -21.57 17.45 8.22
N LYS A 25 -22.04 18.70 8.10
CA LYS A 25 -22.57 19.45 9.24
C LYS A 25 -23.75 18.73 9.89
N LEU A 26 -24.72 18.28 9.08
CA LEU A 26 -25.88 17.54 9.58
C LEU A 26 -25.49 16.20 10.24
N LEU A 27 -24.52 15.48 9.67
CA LEU A 27 -24.01 14.23 10.27
C LEU A 27 -23.32 14.48 11.61
N ASN A 28 -22.52 15.55 11.73
CA ASN A 28 -21.87 15.93 12.99
C ASN A 28 -22.86 16.39 14.06
N GLU A 29 -24.02 16.93 13.67
CA GLU A 29 -25.13 17.25 14.57
C GLU A 29 -25.90 15.99 15.05
N GLY A 30 -25.50 14.80 14.61
CA GLY A 30 -26.10 13.51 15.00
C GLY A 30 -27.29 13.08 14.15
N ASN A 31 -27.53 13.73 13.01
CA ASN A 31 -28.60 13.32 12.09
C ASN A 31 -28.22 12.06 11.32
N THR A 32 -29.19 11.16 11.11
CA THR A 32 -28.97 9.92 10.35
C THR A 32 -29.14 10.13 8.84
N VAL A 33 -28.54 9.27 8.03
CA VAL A 33 -28.69 9.29 6.56
C VAL A 33 -30.16 9.30 6.11
N PRO A 34 -31.07 8.46 6.64
CA PRO A 34 -32.49 8.51 6.27
C PRO A 34 -33.16 9.83 6.66
N PHE A 35 -32.78 10.42 7.81
CA PHE A 35 -33.34 11.69 8.25
C PHE A 35 -32.91 12.83 7.33
N ILE A 36 -31.61 12.92 7.01
CA ILE A 36 -31.06 13.94 6.12
C ILE A 36 -31.73 13.83 4.73
N SER A 37 -31.79 12.61 4.20
CA SER A 37 -32.32 12.33 2.86
C SER A 37 -33.82 12.56 2.74
N ARG A 38 -34.58 12.56 3.84
CA ARG A 38 -36.04 12.81 3.83
C ARG A 38 -36.41 14.24 4.22
N TYR A 39 -35.76 14.80 5.24
CA TYR A 39 -36.19 16.04 5.91
C TYR A 39 -35.22 17.22 5.76
N ARG A 40 -34.05 17.02 5.12
CA ARG A 40 -33.03 18.05 4.91
C ARG A 40 -32.56 18.13 3.45
N LYS A 41 -33.38 17.70 2.49
CA LYS A 41 -33.05 17.74 1.06
C LYS A 41 -32.67 19.13 0.57
N GLU A 42 -33.41 20.16 0.94
CA GLU A 42 -33.08 21.53 0.50
C GLU A 42 -31.72 22.01 1.02
N ALA A 43 -31.41 21.69 2.29
CA ALA A 43 -30.14 22.05 2.91
C ALA A 43 -28.94 21.34 2.25
N THR A 44 -29.14 20.16 1.67
CA THR A 44 -28.09 19.38 0.97
C THR A 44 -28.09 19.59 -0.54
N GLY A 45 -28.91 20.52 -1.06
CA GLY A 45 -29.05 20.77 -2.50
C GLY A 45 -29.68 19.59 -3.25
N ASN A 46 -30.70 18.98 -2.65
CA ASN A 46 -31.47 17.84 -3.15
C ASN A 46 -30.65 16.57 -3.40
N MET A 47 -29.67 16.31 -2.54
CA MET A 47 -28.88 15.08 -2.58
C MET A 47 -29.75 13.85 -2.25
N ASP A 48 -29.60 12.77 -3.04
CA ASP A 48 -30.28 11.50 -2.79
C ASP A 48 -29.62 10.70 -1.65
N GLU A 49 -30.33 9.67 -1.17
CA GLU A 49 -29.87 8.84 -0.05
C GLU A 49 -28.56 8.11 -0.33
N VAL A 50 -28.33 7.72 -1.59
CA VAL A 50 -27.11 7.03 -2.02
C VAL A 50 -25.90 7.94 -1.88
N LYS A 51 -26.03 9.21 -2.30
CA LYS A 51 -24.98 10.21 -2.18
C LYS A 51 -24.78 10.66 -0.74
N VAL A 52 -25.84 10.82 0.06
CA VAL A 52 -25.71 11.14 1.49
C VAL A 52 -24.98 10.01 2.24
N PHE A 53 -25.29 8.75 1.92
CA PHE A 53 -24.57 7.59 2.45
C PHE A 53 -23.09 7.57 2.02
N ALA A 54 -22.80 7.87 0.75
CA ALA A 54 -21.43 7.97 0.26
C ALA A 54 -20.63 9.09 0.97
N ALA A 55 -21.27 10.24 1.26
CA ALA A 55 -20.67 11.32 2.03
C ALA A 55 -20.35 10.90 3.47
N GLU A 56 -21.26 10.18 4.14
CA GLU A 56 -21.02 9.62 5.48
C GLU A 56 -19.82 8.67 5.49
N LYS A 57 -19.75 7.77 4.50
CA LYS A 57 -18.62 6.84 4.36
C LYS A 57 -17.29 7.57 4.16
N LEU A 58 -17.25 8.59 3.30
CA LEU A 58 -16.05 9.39 3.07
C LEU A 58 -15.65 10.22 4.30
N LEU A 59 -16.62 10.76 5.04
CA LEU A 59 -16.37 11.44 6.30
C LEU A 59 -15.75 10.49 7.33
N LYS A 60 -16.25 9.26 7.42
CA LYS A 60 -15.65 8.24 8.29
C LYS A 60 -14.20 7.93 7.89
N GLN A 61 -13.96 7.67 6.60
CA GLN A 61 -12.61 7.44 6.09
C GLN A 61 -11.66 8.62 6.34
N TYR A 62 -12.17 9.86 6.22
CA TYR A 62 -11.41 11.06 6.53
C TYR A 62 -10.99 11.12 8.00
N ASN A 63 -11.93 10.87 8.91
CA ASN A 63 -11.65 10.91 10.34
C ASN A 63 -10.63 9.83 10.73
N GLU A 64 -10.80 8.61 10.21
CA GLU A 64 -9.83 7.51 10.38
C GLU A 64 -8.44 7.89 9.84
N LEU A 65 -8.38 8.55 8.67
CA LEU A 65 -7.13 9.02 8.08
C LEU A 65 -6.47 10.11 8.93
N GLU A 66 -7.21 11.13 9.39
CA GLU A 66 -6.64 12.20 10.21
C GLU A 66 -6.16 11.71 11.58
N GLU A 67 -6.91 10.82 12.23
CA GLU A 67 -6.47 10.14 13.45
C GLU A 67 -5.18 9.36 13.20
N ARG A 68 -5.15 8.58 12.11
CA ARG A 68 -3.96 7.81 11.75
C ARG A 68 -2.75 8.70 11.45
N LYS A 69 -2.94 9.83 10.76
CA LYS A 69 -1.86 10.81 10.53
C LYS A 69 -1.28 11.33 11.82
N GLN A 70 -2.12 11.63 12.82
CA GLN A 70 -1.64 12.08 14.12
C GLN A 70 -0.75 11.03 14.80
N THR A 71 -1.19 9.77 14.82
CA THR A 71 -0.38 8.66 15.36
C THR A 71 0.94 8.49 14.60
N VAL A 72 0.90 8.57 13.26
CA VAL A 72 2.09 8.47 12.41
C VAL A 72 3.07 9.61 12.71
N LEU A 73 2.59 10.85 12.74
CA LEU A 73 3.42 12.03 13.05
C LEU A 73 4.07 11.90 14.42
N GLN A 74 3.30 11.54 15.45
CA GLN A 74 3.81 11.32 16.79
C GLN A 74 4.90 10.24 16.82
N THR A 75 4.66 9.10 16.16
CA THR A 75 5.64 8.00 16.12
C THR A 75 6.96 8.41 15.46
N ILE A 76 6.90 9.24 14.41
CA ILE A 76 8.10 9.72 13.70
C ILE A 76 8.81 10.82 14.51
N GLU A 77 8.05 11.66 15.20
CA GLU A 77 8.57 12.71 16.09
C GLU A 77 9.31 12.11 17.29
N GLU A 78 8.75 11.06 17.92
CA GLU A 78 9.40 10.30 18.99
C GLU A 78 10.74 9.66 18.56
N GLN A 79 10.91 9.37 17.27
CA GLN A 79 12.16 8.88 16.69
C GLN A 79 13.15 10.01 16.32
N GLY A 80 12.76 11.29 16.46
CA GLY A 80 13.57 12.44 16.05
C GLY A 80 13.76 12.56 14.53
N LYS A 81 12.94 11.87 13.73
CA LYS A 81 13.07 11.81 12.26
C LYS A 81 12.06 12.69 11.52
N LEU A 82 11.21 13.42 12.24
CA LEU A 82 10.14 14.23 11.65
C LEU A 82 10.70 15.54 11.11
N THR A 83 10.95 15.61 9.80
CA THR A 83 11.30 16.85 9.13
C THR A 83 10.06 17.67 8.78
N GLU A 84 10.22 18.98 8.58
CA GLU A 84 9.09 19.85 8.19
C GLU A 84 8.53 19.46 6.81
N GLU A 85 9.39 19.04 5.89
CA GLU A 85 8.96 18.50 4.59
C GLU A 85 8.11 17.24 4.75
N LEU A 86 8.53 16.31 5.61
CA LEU A 86 7.79 15.08 5.88
C LEU A 86 6.45 15.37 6.58
N ARG A 87 6.43 16.30 7.54
CA ARG A 87 5.20 16.75 8.22
C ARG A 87 4.21 17.32 7.21
N LYS A 88 4.67 18.19 6.29
CA LYS A 88 3.83 18.75 5.23
C LYS A 88 3.29 17.66 4.30
N ARG A 89 4.16 16.76 3.83
CA ARG A 89 3.76 15.63 2.95
C ARG A 89 2.69 14.77 3.60
N ILE A 90 2.86 14.36 4.87
CA ILE A 90 1.86 13.59 5.61
C ILE A 90 0.53 14.36 5.73
N GLY A 91 0.60 15.67 5.96
CA GLY A 91 -0.57 16.54 6.10
C GLY A 91 -1.46 16.57 4.84
N GLU A 92 -0.86 16.47 3.66
CA GLU A 92 -1.51 16.57 2.34
C GLU A 92 -2.06 15.23 1.82
N ILE A 93 -1.64 14.09 2.38
CA ILE A 93 -2.10 12.76 1.95
C ILE A 93 -3.62 12.61 2.13
N CYS A 94 -4.31 12.11 1.10
CA CYS A 94 -5.76 11.86 1.13
C CYS A 94 -6.14 10.37 1.10
N ASP A 95 -5.15 9.48 1.01
CA ASP A 95 -5.33 8.04 0.93
C ASP A 95 -4.59 7.33 2.05
N MET A 96 -5.26 6.38 2.70
CA MET A 96 -4.70 5.58 3.79
C MET A 96 -3.52 4.73 3.32
N THR A 97 -3.59 4.20 2.10
CA THR A 97 -2.51 3.34 1.56
C THR A 97 -1.24 4.15 1.37
N ALA A 98 -1.34 5.34 0.76
CA ALA A 98 -0.22 6.26 0.61
C ALA A 98 0.37 6.70 1.96
N LEU A 99 -0.46 6.90 2.99
CA LEU A 99 0.01 7.20 4.35
C LEU A 99 0.84 6.05 4.93
N GLU A 100 0.34 4.82 4.84
CA GLU A 100 1.04 3.64 5.35
C GLU A 100 2.34 3.37 4.57
N ASP A 101 2.36 3.57 3.25
CA ASP A 101 3.58 3.45 2.45
C ASP A 101 4.65 4.47 2.92
N LEU A 102 4.27 5.73 3.18
CA LEU A 102 5.20 6.76 3.67
C LEU A 102 5.65 6.50 5.11
N TYR A 103 4.79 5.90 5.94
CA TYR A 103 5.09 5.56 7.33
C TYR A 103 5.97 4.32 7.47
N LEU A 104 5.99 3.43 6.46
CA LEU A 104 6.61 2.12 6.53
C LEU A 104 8.08 2.12 7.04
N PRO A 105 8.96 3.06 6.64
CA PRO A 105 10.33 3.12 7.16
C PRO A 105 10.44 3.42 8.66
N TYR A 106 9.42 4.05 9.23
CA TYR A 106 9.37 4.47 10.63
C TYR A 106 8.53 3.54 11.52
N LYS A 107 7.84 2.58 10.90
CA LYS A 107 7.00 1.63 11.62
C LYS A 107 7.88 0.73 12.48
N PRO A 108 7.59 0.55 13.79
CA PRO A 108 8.29 -0.41 14.62
C PRO A 108 8.20 -1.82 14.01
N LYS A 109 9.35 -2.49 13.85
CA LYS A 109 9.45 -3.81 13.20
C LYS A 109 10.08 -4.83 14.11
N ARG A 110 9.74 -6.10 13.87
CA ARG A 110 10.51 -7.23 14.39
C ARG A 110 11.90 -7.19 13.74
N ARG A 111 12.90 -7.71 14.45
CA ARG A 111 14.29 -7.76 14.00
C ARG A 111 14.38 -8.40 12.61
N THR A 112 14.78 -7.62 11.60
CA THR A 112 14.95 -8.09 10.21
C THR A 112 16.42 -8.42 9.92
N ARG A 113 16.68 -9.11 8.81
CA ARG A 113 18.06 -9.35 8.34
C ARG A 113 18.77 -8.04 8.03
N ALA A 114 18.07 -7.10 7.40
CA ALA A 114 18.57 -5.74 7.14
C ALA A 114 18.91 -4.97 8.43
N MET A 115 18.06 -5.02 9.46
CA MET A 115 18.37 -4.43 10.76
C MET A 115 19.65 -5.03 11.36
N THR A 116 19.79 -6.35 11.32
CA THR A 116 20.98 -7.04 11.81
C THR A 116 22.23 -6.64 11.02
N ALA A 117 22.12 -6.50 9.70
CA ALA A 117 23.21 -6.01 8.85
C ALA A 117 23.59 -4.55 9.18
N ARG A 118 22.62 -3.66 9.42
CA ARG A 118 22.88 -2.27 9.86
C ARG A 118 23.56 -2.22 11.22
N GLU A 119 23.11 -3.03 12.18
CA GLU A 119 23.71 -3.15 13.52
C GLU A 119 25.18 -3.62 13.45
N ASN A 120 25.51 -4.45 12.47
CA ASN A 120 26.89 -4.90 12.20
C ASN A 120 27.67 -3.91 11.29
N GLY A 121 27.12 -2.73 11.00
CA GLY A 121 27.83 -1.66 10.29
C GLY A 121 27.87 -1.81 8.78
N LEU A 122 27.04 -2.65 8.16
CA LEU A 122 27.05 -2.88 6.70
C LEU A 122 26.31 -1.81 5.88
N GLU A 123 25.66 -0.84 6.53
CA GLU A 123 24.91 0.22 5.86
C GLU A 123 25.75 1.09 4.90
N PRO A 124 26.98 1.51 5.23
CA PRO A 124 27.80 2.28 4.30
C PRO A 124 28.14 1.51 3.01
N LEU A 125 28.35 0.19 3.10
CA LEU A 125 28.56 -0.67 1.93
C LEU A 125 27.29 -0.74 1.06
N ALA A 126 26.12 -0.92 1.68
CA ALA A 126 24.85 -0.90 0.97
C ALA A 126 24.62 0.43 0.22
N LEU A 127 24.90 1.57 0.88
CA LEU A 127 24.81 2.89 0.26
C LEU A 127 25.83 3.09 -0.85
N LEU A 128 27.04 2.55 -0.71
CA LEU A 128 28.06 2.59 -1.76
C LEU A 128 27.64 1.81 -3.00
N ILE A 129 27.09 0.60 -2.83
CA ILE A 129 26.52 -0.20 -3.92
C ILE A 129 25.40 0.58 -4.63
N LEU A 130 24.52 1.23 -3.88
CA LEU A 130 23.42 2.04 -4.45
C LEU A 130 23.87 3.27 -5.22
N GLN A 131 25.11 3.75 -5.06
CA GLN A 131 25.63 4.85 -5.87
C GLN A 131 25.91 4.43 -7.32
N GLN A 132 25.97 3.13 -7.61
CA GLN A 132 26.22 2.57 -8.95
C GLN A 132 27.50 3.12 -9.61
N LYS A 133 28.46 3.58 -8.79
CA LYS A 133 29.79 3.97 -9.26
C LYS A 133 30.63 2.71 -9.46
N PRO A 134 31.58 2.70 -10.41
CA PRO A 134 32.45 1.55 -10.60
C PRO A 134 33.40 1.37 -9.41
N PHE A 135 33.32 0.20 -8.76
CA PHE A 135 34.29 -0.28 -7.77
C PHE A 135 34.29 -1.81 -7.73
N HIS A 136 35.31 -2.41 -7.10
CA HIS A 136 35.39 -3.85 -6.89
C HIS A 136 34.63 -4.24 -5.62
N ILE A 137 33.44 -4.82 -5.78
CA ILE A 137 32.55 -5.13 -4.67
C ILE A 137 33.15 -6.16 -3.71
N GLU A 138 33.82 -7.18 -4.22
CA GLU A 138 34.41 -8.23 -3.39
C GLU A 138 35.53 -7.66 -2.51
N THR A 139 36.43 -6.87 -3.10
CA THR A 139 37.54 -6.22 -2.38
C THR A 139 37.04 -5.21 -1.35
N GLU A 140 35.96 -4.49 -1.65
CA GLU A 140 35.38 -3.57 -0.68
C GLU A 140 34.72 -4.34 0.47
N ALA A 141 34.00 -5.43 0.17
CA ALA A 141 33.30 -6.27 1.15
C ALA A 141 34.26 -6.93 2.16
N GLU A 142 35.47 -7.32 1.75
CA GLU A 142 36.50 -7.88 2.64
C GLU A 142 36.80 -6.98 3.85
N LYS A 143 36.67 -5.65 3.70
CA LYS A 143 36.92 -4.69 4.78
C LYS A 143 35.86 -4.73 5.89
N TRP A 144 34.72 -5.37 5.65
CA TRP A 144 33.57 -5.39 6.54
C TRP A 144 33.31 -6.79 7.15
N ILE A 145 34.22 -7.75 6.94
CA ILE A 145 34.11 -9.09 7.51
C ILE A 145 34.12 -9.00 9.05
N CYS A 146 33.19 -9.70 9.69
CA CYS A 146 33.07 -9.77 11.14
C CYS A 146 32.55 -11.14 11.59
N GLU A 147 32.40 -11.35 12.91
CA GLU A 147 31.91 -12.64 13.44
C GLU A 147 30.52 -13.01 12.90
N ALA A 148 29.64 -12.02 12.69
CA ALA A 148 28.31 -12.23 12.14
C ALA A 148 28.28 -12.42 10.61
N TYR A 149 29.34 -12.00 9.91
CA TYR A 149 29.49 -12.05 8.46
C TYR A 149 30.93 -12.48 8.11
N PRO A 150 31.25 -13.78 8.22
CA PRO A 150 32.62 -14.29 8.17
C PRO A 150 33.24 -14.35 6.76
N SER A 151 32.48 -14.01 5.72
CA SER A 151 32.94 -14.05 4.33
C SER A 151 32.47 -12.82 3.54
N ALA A 152 33.21 -12.47 2.47
CA ALA A 152 32.82 -11.38 1.57
C ALA A 152 31.44 -11.61 0.94
N GLU A 153 31.10 -12.86 0.61
CA GLU A 153 29.77 -13.23 0.10
C GLU A 153 28.65 -12.92 1.11
N GLU A 154 28.85 -13.26 2.38
CA GLU A 154 27.88 -12.97 3.43
C GLU A 154 27.76 -11.47 3.70
N VAL A 155 28.87 -10.74 3.68
CA VAL A 155 28.87 -9.26 3.77
C VAL A 155 28.05 -8.64 2.63
N ILE A 156 28.27 -9.10 1.39
CA ILE A 156 27.51 -8.63 0.22
C ILE A 156 26.03 -8.96 0.40
N GLN A 157 25.69 -10.18 0.83
CA GLN A 157 24.30 -10.56 1.09
C GLN A 157 23.65 -9.69 2.18
N GLY A 158 24.38 -9.36 3.24
CA GLY A 158 23.92 -8.44 4.28
C GLY A 158 23.66 -7.03 3.74
N ALA A 159 24.54 -6.52 2.88
CA ALA A 159 24.31 -5.25 2.18
C ALA A 159 23.10 -5.32 1.23
N CYS A 160 22.94 -6.43 0.49
CA CYS A 160 21.77 -6.66 -0.36
C CYS A 160 20.47 -6.73 0.43
N ASP A 161 20.47 -7.32 1.64
CA ASP A 161 19.29 -7.36 2.51
C ASP A 161 18.88 -5.93 2.93
N ILE A 162 19.85 -5.05 3.23
CA ILE A 162 19.59 -3.62 3.50
C ILE A 162 18.96 -2.95 2.28
N ILE A 163 19.55 -3.15 1.09
CA ILE A 163 19.05 -2.55 -0.15
C ILE A 163 17.64 -3.04 -0.48
N ALA A 164 17.39 -4.34 -0.32
CA ALA A 164 16.08 -4.94 -0.56
C ALA A 164 15.02 -4.32 0.36
N GLU A 165 15.34 -4.11 1.64
CA GLU A 165 14.44 -3.43 2.58
C GLU A 165 14.20 -1.99 2.13
N MET A 166 15.25 -1.22 1.81
CA MET A 166 15.13 0.17 1.32
C MET A 166 14.24 0.30 0.08
N ILE A 167 14.41 -0.57 -0.91
CA ILE A 167 13.60 -0.57 -2.13
C ILE A 167 12.16 -0.99 -1.84
N SER A 168 11.97 -2.01 -1.00
CA SER A 168 10.63 -2.54 -0.67
C SER A 168 9.76 -1.55 0.10
N GLU A 169 10.39 -0.63 0.82
CA GLU A 169 9.77 0.39 1.66
C GLU A 169 9.69 1.77 1.01
N ASP A 170 10.28 1.93 -0.16
CA ASP A 170 10.18 3.18 -0.91
C ASP A 170 8.74 3.39 -1.42
N ALA A 171 8.09 4.41 -0.87
CA ALA A 171 6.70 4.73 -1.22
C ALA A 171 6.49 4.95 -2.72
N GLY A 172 7.46 5.53 -3.42
CA GLY A 172 7.37 5.79 -4.86
C GLY A 172 7.46 4.51 -5.70
N VAL A 173 8.34 3.58 -5.33
CA VAL A 173 8.42 2.24 -5.95
C VAL A 173 7.11 1.49 -5.73
N ARG A 174 6.62 1.46 -4.49
CA ARG A 174 5.37 0.77 -4.14
C ARG A 174 4.18 1.32 -4.91
N GLU A 175 4.09 2.65 -5.05
CA GLU A 175 3.05 3.29 -5.85
C GLU A 175 3.17 2.93 -7.34
N ALA A 176 4.38 2.96 -7.90
CA ALA A 176 4.62 2.60 -9.30
C ALA A 176 4.28 1.14 -9.59
N LEU A 177 4.69 0.21 -8.72
CA LEU A 177 4.34 -1.20 -8.82
C LEU A 177 2.83 -1.41 -8.63
N ARG A 178 2.19 -0.74 -7.67
CA ARG A 178 0.72 -0.82 -7.49
C ARG A 178 -0.01 -0.41 -8.77
N ARG A 179 0.44 0.65 -9.45
CA ARG A 179 -0.10 1.05 -10.76
C ARG A 179 0.09 -0.03 -11.83
N LEU A 180 1.25 -0.68 -11.88
CA LEU A 180 1.50 -1.80 -12.78
C LEU A 180 0.52 -2.95 -12.52
N TYR A 181 0.32 -3.34 -11.25
CA TYR A 181 -0.62 -4.37 -10.85
C TYR A 181 -2.06 -4.02 -11.23
N VAL A 182 -2.51 -2.80 -10.95
CA VAL A 182 -3.86 -2.36 -11.33
C VAL A 182 -4.09 -2.45 -12.84
N ARG A 183 -3.08 -2.12 -13.65
CA ARG A 183 -3.20 -2.07 -15.11
C ARG A 183 -3.08 -3.44 -15.78
N SER A 184 -2.18 -4.29 -15.30
CA SER A 184 -1.67 -5.43 -16.07
C SER A 184 -1.65 -6.76 -15.33
N ALA A 185 -2.01 -6.79 -14.04
CA ALA A 185 -1.96 -8.03 -13.29
C ALA A 185 -2.88 -9.11 -13.90
N VAL A 186 -2.40 -10.33 -13.84
CA VAL A 186 -3.12 -11.54 -14.18
C VAL A 186 -3.42 -12.28 -12.88
N ILE A 187 -4.68 -12.64 -12.68
CA ILE A 187 -5.09 -13.57 -11.64
C ILE A 187 -5.07 -14.97 -12.24
N ALA A 188 -4.40 -15.89 -11.56
CA ALA A 188 -4.34 -17.29 -11.93
C ALA A 188 -4.69 -18.17 -10.73
N SER A 189 -5.37 -19.29 -10.98
CA SER A 189 -5.65 -20.27 -9.95
C SER A 189 -5.35 -21.70 -10.41
N LYS A 190 -4.87 -22.49 -9.46
CA LYS A 190 -4.60 -23.92 -9.61
C LYS A 190 -5.33 -24.72 -8.54
N ALA A 191 -5.67 -25.97 -8.84
CA ALA A 191 -6.18 -26.89 -7.82
C ALA A 191 -5.17 -27.05 -6.66
N ALA A 192 -5.69 -27.12 -5.44
CA ALA A 192 -4.91 -27.55 -4.30
C ALA A 192 -4.66 -29.06 -4.43
N LYS A 193 -3.38 -29.47 -4.31
CA LYS A 193 -2.97 -30.88 -4.41
C LYS A 193 -3.78 -31.76 -3.46
N GLY A 194 -4.40 -32.80 -4.00
CA GLY A 194 -5.13 -33.81 -3.23
C GLY A 194 -6.54 -33.40 -2.81
N LYS A 195 -7.07 -32.31 -3.37
CA LYS A 195 -8.42 -31.79 -3.09
C LYS A 195 -9.27 -31.61 -4.36
N GLU A 196 -8.86 -32.23 -5.46
CA GLU A 196 -9.47 -32.10 -6.77
C GLU A 196 -10.91 -32.69 -6.82
N GLU A 197 -11.16 -33.76 -6.06
CA GLU A 197 -12.49 -34.39 -5.96
C GLU A 197 -13.44 -33.59 -5.05
N GLU A 198 -12.99 -33.22 -3.86
CA GLU A 198 -13.77 -32.39 -2.91
C GLU A 198 -14.06 -30.99 -3.48
N GLY A 199 -13.12 -30.45 -4.26
CA GLY A 199 -13.22 -29.16 -4.93
C GLY A 199 -13.96 -29.19 -6.26
N ALA A 200 -14.76 -30.23 -6.57
CA ALA A 200 -15.38 -30.41 -7.89
C ALA A 200 -16.22 -29.19 -8.36
N ASN A 201 -16.80 -28.44 -7.42
CA ASN A 201 -17.54 -27.20 -7.70
C ASN A 201 -16.67 -26.07 -8.25
N TYR A 202 -15.35 -26.17 -8.13
CA TYR A 202 -14.36 -25.19 -8.59
C TYR A 202 -13.55 -25.70 -9.79
N ARG A 203 -13.99 -26.76 -10.49
CA ARG A 203 -13.27 -27.35 -11.63
C ARG A 203 -12.91 -26.35 -12.72
N ASP A 204 -13.81 -25.42 -13.02
CA ASP A 204 -13.58 -24.33 -13.99
C ASP A 204 -12.39 -23.43 -13.61
N TYR A 205 -11.98 -23.47 -12.35
CA TYR A 205 -10.91 -22.65 -11.77
C TYR A 205 -9.62 -23.44 -11.44
N PHE A 206 -9.55 -24.74 -11.75
CA PHE A 206 -8.36 -25.57 -11.48
C PHE A 206 -7.16 -25.27 -12.38
N ASN A 207 -7.39 -24.66 -13.55
CA ASN A 207 -6.34 -24.14 -14.42
C ASN A 207 -6.84 -22.87 -15.09
N TYR A 208 -7.00 -21.83 -14.28
CA TYR A 208 -7.62 -20.58 -14.70
C TYR A 208 -6.59 -19.46 -14.73
N SER A 209 -6.72 -18.58 -15.71
CA SER A 209 -5.92 -17.37 -15.83
C SER A 209 -6.69 -16.32 -16.60
N GLU A 210 -6.74 -15.10 -16.07
CA GLU A 210 -7.26 -13.95 -16.82
C GLU A 210 -6.65 -12.62 -16.33
N PRO A 211 -6.68 -11.56 -17.15
CA PRO A 211 -6.37 -10.21 -16.70
C PRO A 211 -7.29 -9.77 -15.57
N LEU A 212 -6.72 -9.39 -14.42
CA LEU A 212 -7.46 -9.02 -13.22
C LEU A 212 -8.38 -7.83 -13.46
N PHE A 213 -7.95 -6.84 -14.25
CA PHE A 213 -8.76 -5.66 -14.56
C PHE A 213 -10.03 -5.96 -15.39
N ARG A 214 -10.08 -7.13 -16.07
CA ARG A 214 -11.25 -7.61 -16.82
C ARG A 214 -12.04 -8.69 -16.09
N CYS A 215 -11.57 -9.09 -14.90
CA CYS A 215 -12.19 -10.13 -14.10
C CYS A 215 -13.59 -9.68 -13.67
N LYS A 216 -14.61 -10.47 -14.01
CA LYS A 216 -15.99 -10.17 -13.59
C LYS A 216 -16.13 -10.49 -12.10
N SER A 217 -16.88 -9.68 -11.36
CA SER A 217 -17.02 -9.81 -9.90
C SER A 217 -17.42 -11.21 -9.44
N HIS A 218 -18.35 -11.88 -10.12
CA HIS A 218 -18.76 -13.25 -9.74
C HIS A 218 -17.64 -14.28 -9.90
N ARG A 219 -16.76 -14.13 -10.90
CA ARG A 219 -15.61 -15.03 -11.10
C ARG A 219 -14.53 -14.79 -10.06
N LEU A 220 -14.22 -13.52 -9.78
CA LEU A 220 -13.31 -13.17 -8.69
C LEU A 220 -13.79 -13.77 -7.36
N MET A 221 -15.08 -13.61 -7.05
CA MET A 221 -15.66 -14.13 -5.82
C MET A 221 -15.62 -15.66 -5.74
N ALA A 222 -15.83 -16.36 -6.85
CA ALA A 222 -15.72 -17.83 -6.89
C ALA A 222 -14.28 -18.30 -6.64
N VAL A 223 -13.31 -17.65 -7.29
CA VAL A 223 -11.87 -17.94 -7.11
C VAL A 223 -11.43 -17.69 -5.67
N LEU A 224 -11.77 -16.53 -5.09
CA LEU A 224 -11.44 -16.19 -3.71
C LEU A 224 -12.13 -17.11 -2.70
N ARG A 225 -13.36 -17.56 -2.99
CA ARG A 225 -14.05 -18.55 -2.15
C ARG A 225 -13.34 -19.89 -2.18
N GLY A 226 -13.00 -20.40 -3.37
CA GLY A 226 -12.27 -21.65 -3.52
C GLY A 226 -10.89 -21.61 -2.86
N GLU A 227 -10.22 -20.45 -2.86
CA GLU A 227 -8.98 -20.25 -2.11
C GLU A 227 -9.21 -20.31 -0.60
N LYS A 228 -10.21 -19.58 -0.09
CA LYS A 228 -10.53 -19.53 1.33
C LYS A 228 -10.94 -20.90 1.90
N GLU A 229 -11.64 -21.70 1.10
CA GLU A 229 -12.01 -23.09 1.43
C GLU A 229 -10.85 -24.08 1.22
N GLY A 230 -9.75 -23.62 0.60
CA GLY A 230 -8.52 -24.38 0.43
C GLY A 230 -8.56 -25.38 -0.73
N PHE A 231 -9.46 -25.21 -1.68
CA PHE A 231 -9.57 -26.01 -2.91
C PHE A 231 -8.74 -25.42 -4.06
N LEU A 232 -8.48 -24.11 -4.02
CA LEU A 232 -7.67 -23.40 -5.01
C LEU A 232 -6.44 -22.78 -4.36
N LYS A 233 -5.38 -22.65 -5.15
CA LYS A 233 -4.23 -21.77 -4.89
C LYS A 233 -4.30 -20.63 -5.88
N VAL A 234 -4.38 -19.39 -5.41
CA VAL A 234 -4.50 -18.21 -6.25
C VAL A 234 -3.16 -17.47 -6.25
N LYS A 235 -2.76 -16.97 -7.43
CA LYS A 235 -1.61 -16.09 -7.60
C LYS A 235 -2.06 -14.88 -8.40
N ILE A 236 -1.67 -13.70 -7.94
CA ILE A 236 -1.73 -12.47 -8.73
C ILE A 236 -0.30 -12.13 -9.12
N SER A 237 -0.05 -11.97 -10.40
CA SER A 237 1.29 -11.66 -10.92
C SER A 237 1.23 -10.65 -12.07
N VAL A 238 2.31 -9.92 -12.24
CA VAL A 238 2.59 -9.05 -13.38
C VAL A 238 3.80 -9.60 -14.12
N ASP A 239 4.13 -8.98 -15.26
CA ASP A 239 5.40 -9.19 -15.92
C ASP A 239 6.55 -8.75 -15.01
N GLU A 240 7.41 -9.70 -14.63
CA GLU A 240 8.50 -9.48 -13.68
C GLU A 240 9.56 -8.56 -14.27
N ASP A 241 9.82 -8.64 -15.58
CA ASP A 241 10.81 -7.79 -16.25
C ASP A 241 10.39 -6.31 -16.22
N GLN A 242 9.10 -6.04 -16.43
CA GLN A 242 8.54 -4.69 -16.31
C GLN A 242 8.62 -4.18 -14.87
N ALA A 243 8.36 -5.04 -13.89
CA ALA A 243 8.46 -4.67 -12.48
C ALA A 243 9.91 -4.33 -12.10
N VAL A 244 10.88 -5.12 -12.56
CA VAL A 244 12.31 -4.87 -12.36
C VAL A 244 12.71 -3.56 -13.05
N GLU A 245 12.30 -3.31 -14.30
CA GLU A 245 12.63 -2.08 -15.01
C GLU A 245 12.16 -0.82 -14.27
N ILE A 246 10.96 -0.84 -13.68
CA ILE A 246 10.43 0.26 -12.86
C ILE A 246 11.32 0.55 -11.65
N ILE A 247 11.80 -0.51 -10.98
CA ILE A 247 12.68 -0.39 -9.82
C ILE A 247 14.05 0.12 -10.26
N THR A 248 14.65 -0.51 -11.26
CA THR A 248 15.97 -0.18 -11.80
C THR A 248 16.03 1.28 -12.21
N ARG A 249 15.04 1.79 -12.96
CA ARG A 249 15.01 3.20 -13.41
C ARG A 249 15.13 4.24 -12.29
N LYS A 250 14.78 3.86 -11.06
CA LYS A 250 14.87 4.76 -9.90
C LYS A 250 16.22 4.68 -9.18
N TYR A 251 16.88 3.52 -9.20
CA TYR A 251 18.07 3.24 -8.39
C TYR A 251 19.35 3.02 -9.21
N VAL A 252 19.24 2.82 -10.51
CA VAL A 252 20.31 2.53 -11.47
C VAL A 252 20.18 3.45 -12.67
#